data_AF-A0A1I1IT28-F1
#
_entry.id   AF-A0A1I1IT28-F1
#
_cell.length_a   1.000
_cell.length_b   1.000
_cell.length_c   1.000
_cell.angle_alpha   90.00
_cell.angle_beta   90.00
_cell.angle_gamma   90.00
#
_symmetry.space_group_name_H-M   'P 1'
#
loop_
_entity.id
_entity.type
_entity.pdbx_description
1 polymer ?
#
loop_
_entity_poly.entity_id
_entity_poly.type
_entity_poly.pdbx_seq_one_letter_code
_entity_poly.pdbx_strand_id
1 'polypeptide(L)'
;MAPKATREQVRQDLVRLLRGLDLYRDWRIARWQAVRGPDATFDPDEFVEPGAKTLARFDAYTGPHYAQFLRDIQTWYSVTAGELTWMRRSGDADLSQAVAAFLSDVQARTDISFLAEAGLLKKTADKVVKRGKIANDDEWYLLRDLLDDTTQGTVSPQVLSTLSTLAQQYEVPR
;
A
#
# COMPACT_ATOMS: atom_id res chain seq x y z
N MET A 1 1.88 -13.10 25.35
CA MET A 1 0.81 -12.90 24.34
C MET A 1 0.52 -11.42 24.27
N ALA A 2 0.60 -10.80 23.09
CA ALA A 2 0.14 -9.42 22.94
C ALA A 2 -1.38 -9.36 23.19
N PRO A 3 -1.90 -8.33 23.88
CA PRO A 3 -3.34 -8.17 24.07
C PRO A 3 -4.05 -8.09 22.70
N LYS A 4 -5.21 -8.74 22.57
CA LYS A 4 -6.05 -8.61 21.37
C LYS A 4 -6.50 -7.16 21.26
N ALA A 5 -6.37 -6.58 20.06
CA ALA A 5 -6.84 -5.22 19.78
C ALA A 5 -8.33 -5.08 20.13
N THR A 6 -8.70 -3.97 20.75
CA THR A 6 -10.10 -3.68 21.09
C THR A 6 -10.89 -3.35 19.84
N ARG A 7 -12.23 -3.46 19.90
CA ARG A 7 -13.11 -3.06 18.78
C ARG A 7 -12.89 -1.60 18.38
N GLU A 8 -12.64 -0.73 19.35
CA GLU A 8 -12.37 0.69 19.10
C GLU A 8 -11.05 0.90 18.35
N GLN A 9 -9.98 0.20 18.75
CA GLN A 9 -8.71 0.23 18.02
C GLN A 9 -8.89 -0.27 16.59
N VAL A 10 -9.60 -1.39 16.40
CA VAL A 10 -9.91 -1.91 15.05
C VAL A 10 -10.71 -0.90 14.24
N ARG A 11 -11.66 -0.20 14.85
CA ARG A 11 -12.44 0.84 14.17
C ARG A 11 -11.57 2.00 13.71
N GLN A 12 -10.66 2.47 14.56
CA GLN A 12 -9.72 3.55 14.24
C GLN A 12 -8.79 3.16 13.09
N ASP A 13 -8.25 1.94 13.14
CA ASP A 13 -7.43 1.39 12.05
C ASP A 13 -8.22 1.27 10.75
N LEU A 14 -9.48 0.82 10.81
CA LEU A 14 -10.35 0.76 9.63
C LEU A 14 -10.60 2.14 9.04
N VAL A 15 -10.94 3.15 9.86
CA VAL A 15 -11.15 4.53 9.36
C VAL A 15 -9.91 5.05 8.66
N ARG A 16 -8.74 4.83 9.25
CA ARG A 16 -7.45 5.22 8.64
C ARG A 16 -7.28 4.52 7.30
N LEU A 17 -7.30 3.19 7.27
CA LEU A 17 -7.02 2.39 6.08
C LEU A 17 -8.05 2.58 4.96
N LEU A 18 -9.33 2.72 5.29
CA LEU A 18 -10.40 2.95 4.30
C LEU A 18 -10.21 4.29 3.58
N ARG A 19 -9.70 5.32 4.26
CA ARG A 19 -9.39 6.61 3.62
C ARG A 19 -8.36 6.45 2.50
N GLY A 20 -7.32 5.65 2.70
CA GLY A 20 -6.35 5.38 1.65
C GLY A 20 -6.99 4.64 0.46
N LEU A 21 -7.82 3.62 0.72
CA LEU A 21 -8.53 2.88 -0.33
C LEU A 21 -9.53 3.75 -1.11
N ASP A 22 -10.20 4.69 -0.45
CA ASP A 22 -11.06 5.67 -1.14
C ASP A 22 -10.24 6.55 -2.10
N LEU A 23 -9.03 6.98 -1.72
CA LEU A 23 -8.13 7.70 -2.63
C LEU A 23 -7.74 6.85 -3.85
N TYR A 24 -7.45 5.56 -3.62
CA TYR A 24 -7.16 4.63 -4.72
C TYR A 24 -8.36 4.47 -5.65
N ARG A 25 -9.56 4.27 -5.09
CA ARG A 25 -10.82 4.17 -5.83
C ARG A 25 -11.03 5.41 -6.72
N ASP A 26 -10.95 6.60 -6.15
CA ASP A 26 -11.14 7.85 -6.88
C ASP A 26 -10.13 8.01 -8.03
N TRP A 27 -8.86 7.71 -7.75
CA TRP A 27 -7.80 7.73 -8.76
C TRP A 27 -8.04 6.73 -9.90
N ARG A 28 -8.47 5.50 -9.58
CA ARG A 28 -8.80 4.47 -10.58
C ARG A 28 -9.98 4.86 -11.45
N ILE A 29 -11.04 5.41 -10.84
CA ILE A 29 -12.21 5.94 -11.55
C ILE A 29 -11.78 7.03 -12.53
N ALA A 30 -11.03 8.04 -12.05
CA ALA A 30 -10.58 9.15 -12.89
C ALA A 30 -9.73 8.68 -14.07
N ARG A 31 -8.81 7.74 -13.84
CA ARG A 31 -8.00 7.14 -14.92
C ARG A 31 -8.85 6.36 -15.91
N TRP A 32 -9.79 5.56 -15.43
CA TRP A 32 -10.67 4.78 -16.30
C TRP A 32 -11.49 5.70 -17.22
N GLN A 33 -12.05 6.77 -16.65
CA GLN A 33 -12.82 7.78 -17.39
C GLN A 33 -11.95 8.52 -18.41
N ALA A 34 -10.70 8.85 -18.07
CA ALA A 34 -9.78 9.50 -18.99
C ALA A 34 -9.45 8.64 -20.23
N VAL A 35 -9.42 7.31 -20.07
CA VAL A 35 -9.12 6.37 -21.18
C VAL A 35 -10.35 6.02 -22.01
N ARG A 36 -11.51 5.85 -21.37
CA ARG A 36 -12.73 5.33 -22.00
C ARG A 36 -13.73 6.41 -22.43
N GLY A 37 -13.57 7.64 -21.93
CA GLY A 37 -14.53 8.73 -22.08
C GLY A 37 -15.63 8.71 -21.01
N PRO A 38 -16.33 9.84 -20.81
CA PRO A 38 -17.30 10.02 -19.73
C PRO A 38 -18.58 9.18 -19.88
N ASP A 39 -18.91 8.76 -21.11
CA ASP A 39 -20.14 8.02 -21.42
C ASP A 39 -19.96 6.49 -21.33
N ALA A 40 -18.76 6.02 -21.03
CA ALA A 40 -18.52 4.60 -20.88
C ALA A 40 -19.09 4.10 -19.54
N THR A 41 -19.88 3.03 -19.59
CA THR A 41 -20.47 2.41 -18.40
C THR A 41 -19.46 1.49 -17.70
N PHE A 42 -19.27 1.68 -16.40
CA PHE A 42 -18.62 0.70 -15.51
C PHE A 42 -19.24 0.77 -14.12
N ASP A 43 -19.14 -0.32 -13.36
CA ASP A 43 -19.44 -0.31 -11.94
C ASP A 43 -18.20 0.12 -11.15
N PRO A 44 -18.21 1.29 -10.49
CA PRO A 44 -17.04 1.75 -9.74
C PRO A 44 -16.69 0.87 -8.53
N ASP A 45 -17.65 0.09 -8.04
CA ASP A 45 -17.42 -0.88 -6.95
C ASP A 45 -16.59 -2.09 -7.41
N GLU A 46 -16.34 -2.26 -8.72
CA GLU A 46 -15.35 -3.23 -9.24
C GLU A 46 -13.91 -2.92 -8.84
N PHE A 47 -13.57 -1.67 -8.55
CA PHE A 47 -12.22 -1.32 -8.11
C PHE A 47 -12.02 -1.59 -6.62
N VAL A 48 -12.72 -0.84 -5.79
CA VAL A 48 -12.77 -1.02 -4.33
C VAL A 48 -14.08 -0.43 -3.87
N GLU A 49 -14.85 -1.12 -3.03
CA GLU A 49 -16.09 -0.57 -2.47
C GLU A 49 -15.83 0.71 -1.64
N PRO A 50 -16.72 1.72 -1.66
CA PRO A 50 -16.57 2.92 -0.82
C PRO A 50 -16.37 2.58 0.65
N GLY A 51 -15.38 3.21 1.29
CA GLY A 51 -15.03 2.95 2.67
C GLY A 51 -16.18 3.17 3.63
N ALA A 52 -17.04 4.16 3.37
CA ALA A 52 -18.25 4.41 4.15
C ALA A 52 -19.19 3.19 4.23
N LYS A 53 -19.34 2.41 3.14
CA LYS A 53 -20.17 1.19 3.13
C LYS A 53 -19.56 0.12 4.04
N THR A 54 -18.25 -0.11 3.94
CA THR A 54 -17.56 -1.08 4.79
C THR A 54 -17.57 -0.66 6.27
N LEU A 55 -17.35 0.62 6.56
CA LEU A 55 -17.39 1.13 7.93
C LEU A 55 -18.79 1.00 8.55
N ALA A 56 -19.85 1.28 7.79
CA ALA A 56 -21.22 1.08 8.25
C ALA A 56 -21.51 -0.40 8.57
N ARG A 57 -21.00 -1.34 7.76
CA ARG A 57 -21.10 -2.77 8.07
C ARG A 57 -20.36 -3.15 9.34
N PHE A 58 -19.16 -2.60 9.56
CA PHE A 58 -18.41 -2.83 10.79
C PHE A 58 -19.16 -2.28 12.02
N ASP A 59 -19.67 -1.06 11.92
CA ASP A 59 -20.38 -0.39 13.02
C ASP A 59 -21.65 -1.13 13.42
N ALA A 60 -22.37 -1.70 12.45
CA ALA A 60 -23.53 -2.56 12.69
C ALA A 60 -23.19 -3.97 13.18
N TYR A 61 -21.94 -4.43 13.02
CA TYR A 61 -21.52 -5.78 13.38
C TYR A 61 -21.25 -5.93 14.88
N THR A 62 -21.96 -6.87 15.52
CA THR A 62 -21.89 -7.17 16.96
C THR A 62 -21.20 -8.50 17.29
N GLY A 63 -20.75 -9.25 16.27
CA GLY A 63 -20.15 -10.56 16.46
C GLY A 63 -18.70 -10.51 17.00
N PRO A 64 -18.16 -11.66 17.46
CA PRO A 64 -16.84 -11.73 18.07
C PRO A 64 -15.68 -11.62 17.05
N HIS A 65 -15.97 -11.65 15.75
CA HIS A 65 -14.95 -11.67 14.69
C HIS A 65 -14.74 -10.30 14.02
N TYR A 66 -14.98 -9.19 14.72
CA TYR A 66 -14.85 -7.83 14.17
C TYR A 66 -13.44 -7.54 13.61
N ALA A 67 -12.40 -8.19 14.12
CA ALA A 67 -11.04 -8.09 13.60
C ALA A 67 -10.87 -8.67 12.18
N GLN A 68 -11.84 -9.42 11.65
CA GLN A 68 -11.79 -9.90 10.27
C GLN A 68 -11.91 -8.75 9.26
N PHE A 69 -12.71 -7.72 9.55
CA PHE A 69 -12.83 -6.54 8.69
C PHE A 69 -11.45 -5.92 8.40
N LEU A 70 -10.61 -5.79 9.44
CA LEU A 70 -9.26 -5.26 9.28
C LEU A 70 -8.39 -6.14 8.38
N ARG A 71 -8.49 -7.47 8.51
CA ARG A 71 -7.75 -8.41 7.65
C ARG A 71 -8.20 -8.33 6.19
N ASP A 72 -9.50 -8.16 5.96
CA ASP A 72 -10.04 -8.03 4.62
C ASP A 72 -9.54 -6.73 3.97
N ILE A 73 -9.51 -5.63 4.73
CA ILE A 73 -8.92 -4.36 4.27
C ILE A 73 -7.41 -4.49 4.00
N GLN A 74 -6.64 -5.15 4.86
CA GLN A 74 -5.21 -5.41 4.60
C GLN A 74 -4.98 -6.27 3.35
N THR A 75 -5.93 -7.15 3.02
CA THR A 75 -5.89 -7.93 1.78
C THR A 75 -6.07 -7.01 0.57
N TRP A 76 -7.01 -6.06 0.61
CA TRP A 76 -7.18 -5.05 -0.43
C TRP A 76 -5.93 -4.18 -0.63
N TYR A 77 -5.26 -3.81 0.46
CA TYR A 77 -3.96 -3.13 0.38
C TYR A 77 -2.90 -3.98 -0.35
N SER A 78 -2.88 -5.29 -0.11
CA SER A 78 -1.97 -6.21 -0.78
C SER A 78 -2.25 -6.33 -2.28
N VAL A 79 -3.53 -6.45 -2.67
CA VAL A 79 -3.94 -6.48 -4.08
C VAL A 79 -3.56 -5.16 -4.76
N THR A 80 -3.94 -4.04 -4.14
CA THR A 80 -3.66 -2.68 -4.67
C THR A 80 -2.17 -2.44 -4.84
N ALA A 81 -1.35 -2.80 -3.85
CA ALA A 81 0.11 -2.70 -3.94
C ALA A 81 0.67 -3.53 -5.11
N GLY A 82 0.14 -4.74 -5.33
CA GLY A 82 0.51 -5.59 -6.46
C GLY A 82 0.17 -4.95 -7.81
N GLU A 83 -1.04 -4.39 -7.93
CA GLU A 83 -1.49 -3.70 -9.14
C GLU A 83 -0.64 -2.46 -9.44
N LEU A 84 -0.40 -1.60 -8.45
CA LEU A 84 0.44 -0.40 -8.60
C LEU A 84 1.88 -0.76 -9.00
N THR A 85 2.42 -1.84 -8.43
CA THR A 85 3.74 -2.37 -8.81
C THR A 85 3.74 -2.86 -10.25
N TRP A 86 2.73 -3.62 -10.67
CA TRP A 86 2.61 -4.07 -12.05
C TRP A 86 2.48 -2.89 -13.02
N MET A 87 1.66 -1.88 -12.70
CA MET A 87 1.48 -0.68 -13.52
C MET A 87 2.80 0.08 -13.71
N ARG A 88 3.61 0.26 -12.66
CA ARG A 88 4.95 0.84 -12.76
C ARG A 88 5.88 0.04 -13.67
N ARG A 89 5.70 -1.28 -13.75
CA ARG A 89 6.55 -2.23 -14.51
C ARG A 89 6.05 -2.52 -15.92
N SER A 90 4.93 -1.93 -16.33
CA SER A 90 4.28 -2.21 -17.61
C SER A 90 5.07 -1.72 -18.84
N GLY A 91 6.08 -0.87 -18.64
CA GLY A 91 6.83 -0.21 -19.72
C GLY A 91 6.15 1.04 -20.27
N ASP A 92 4.93 1.34 -19.82
CA ASP A 92 4.21 2.59 -20.12
C ASP A 92 4.71 3.71 -19.19
N ALA A 93 5.42 4.68 -19.76
CA ALA A 93 6.01 5.79 -19.02
C ALA A 93 4.95 6.69 -18.36
N ASP A 94 3.83 6.94 -19.04
CA ASP A 94 2.76 7.80 -18.55
C ASP A 94 2.03 7.13 -17.37
N LEU A 95 1.77 5.82 -17.49
CA LEU A 95 1.20 5.03 -16.42
C LEU A 95 2.16 4.94 -15.21
N SER A 96 3.45 4.73 -15.45
CA SER A 96 4.46 4.68 -14.39
C SER A 96 4.58 6.00 -13.62
N GLN A 97 4.64 7.13 -14.35
CA GLN A 97 4.69 8.46 -13.74
C GLN A 97 3.40 8.77 -12.96
N ALA A 98 2.24 8.39 -13.48
CA ALA A 98 0.98 8.63 -12.79
C ALA A 98 0.84 7.79 -11.51
N VAL A 99 1.36 6.57 -11.48
CA VAL A 99 1.42 5.78 -10.24
C VAL A 99 2.35 6.45 -9.22
N ALA A 100 3.52 6.93 -9.64
CA ALA A 100 4.43 7.64 -8.75
C ALA A 100 3.79 8.92 -8.16
N ALA A 101 3.10 9.70 -8.99
CA ALA A 101 2.38 10.88 -8.54
C ALA A 101 1.24 10.53 -7.57
N PHE A 102 0.48 9.47 -7.85
CA PHE A 102 -0.58 8.98 -6.96
C PHE A 102 -0.03 8.55 -5.59
N LEU A 103 1.04 7.76 -5.56
CA LEU A 103 1.65 7.31 -4.30
C LEU A 103 2.15 8.51 -3.47
N SER A 104 2.72 9.51 -4.12
CA SER A 104 3.15 10.75 -3.46
C SER A 104 1.96 11.56 -2.91
N ASP A 105 0.85 11.69 -3.66
CA ASP A 105 -0.36 12.38 -3.19
C ASP A 105 -1.00 11.68 -1.98
N VAL A 106 -1.07 10.35 -2.00
CA VAL A 106 -1.57 9.56 -0.87
C VAL A 106 -0.74 9.82 0.38
N GLN A 107 0.59 9.78 0.28
CA GLN A 107 1.48 10.02 1.41
C GLN A 107 1.44 11.48 1.90
N ALA A 108 1.12 12.44 1.02
CA ALA A 108 0.94 13.84 1.43
C ALA A 108 -0.40 14.08 2.15
N ARG A 109 -1.45 13.32 1.80
CA ARG A 109 -2.83 13.50 2.32
C ARG A 109 -3.17 12.58 3.47
N THR A 110 -2.37 11.54 3.69
CA THR A 110 -2.58 10.49 4.68
C THR A 110 -1.25 10.05 5.27
N ASP A 111 -1.29 9.40 6.42
CA ASP A 111 -0.15 8.72 7.06
C ASP A 111 0.03 7.27 6.55
N ILE A 112 -0.46 6.97 5.35
CA ILE A 112 -0.54 5.61 4.81
C ILE A 112 0.45 5.42 3.67
N SER A 113 1.11 4.26 3.68
CA SER A 113 1.83 3.71 2.53
C SER A 113 1.18 2.40 2.09
N PHE A 114 0.69 2.34 0.86
CA PHE A 114 0.06 1.12 0.30
C PHE A 114 0.99 -0.09 0.36
N LEU A 115 2.27 0.13 0.07
CA LEU A 115 3.29 -0.91 0.06
C LEU A 115 3.62 -1.39 1.48
N ALA A 116 3.60 -0.47 2.47
CA ALA A 116 3.82 -0.79 3.88
C ALA A 116 2.66 -1.59 4.46
N GLU A 117 1.43 -1.12 4.27
CA GLU A 117 0.22 -1.74 4.81
C GLU A 117 -0.09 -3.10 4.17
N ALA A 118 0.35 -3.33 2.92
CA ALA A 118 0.34 -4.65 2.29
C ALA A 118 1.31 -5.66 2.94
N GLY A 119 2.18 -5.21 3.83
CA GLY A 119 3.31 -5.99 4.34
C GLY A 119 4.32 -6.37 3.25
N LEU A 120 4.19 -5.81 2.04
CA LEU A 120 5.06 -6.09 0.91
C LEU A 120 6.46 -5.50 1.16
N LEU A 121 6.53 -4.30 1.75
CA LEU A 121 7.79 -3.70 2.16
C LEU A 121 8.52 -4.58 3.18
N LYS A 122 7.82 -5.02 4.24
CA LYS A 122 8.42 -5.89 5.26
C LYS A 122 8.89 -7.23 4.67
N LYS A 123 8.06 -7.90 3.85
CA LYS A 123 8.45 -9.15 3.19
C LYS A 123 9.64 -8.98 2.25
N THR A 124 9.67 -7.88 1.49
CA THR A 124 10.77 -7.57 0.57
C THR A 124 12.05 -7.25 1.34
N ALA A 125 11.95 -6.43 2.39
CA ALA A 125 13.04 -6.15 3.32
C ALA A 125 13.63 -7.43 3.92
N ASP A 126 12.79 -8.30 4.50
CA ASP A 126 13.22 -9.58 5.08
C ASP A 126 13.91 -10.46 4.04
N LYS A 127 13.38 -10.50 2.80
CA LYS A 127 13.96 -11.25 1.69
C LYS A 127 15.33 -10.70 1.27
N VAL A 128 15.46 -9.38 1.13
CA VAL A 128 16.70 -8.72 0.73
C VAL A 128 17.77 -8.89 1.81
N VAL A 129 17.43 -8.68 3.08
CA VAL A 129 18.35 -8.89 4.21
C VAL A 129 18.82 -10.34 4.27
N LYS A 130 17.89 -11.30 4.19
CA LYS A 130 18.23 -12.73 4.18
C LYS A 130 19.14 -13.11 3.02
N ARG A 131 18.92 -12.50 1.84
CA ARG A 131 19.72 -12.77 0.63
C ARG A 131 21.06 -12.00 0.62
N GLY A 132 21.19 -10.93 1.40
CA GLY A 132 22.38 -10.09 1.46
C GLY A 132 22.63 -9.25 0.20
N LYS A 133 21.63 -9.06 -0.67
CA LYS A 133 21.72 -8.18 -1.84
C LYS A 133 20.35 -7.76 -2.36
N ILE A 134 20.26 -6.55 -2.91
CA ILE A 134 19.17 -6.10 -3.78
C ILE A 134 19.41 -6.72 -5.17
N ALA A 135 18.43 -7.43 -5.71
CA ALA A 135 18.63 -8.22 -6.92
C ALA A 135 18.30 -7.46 -8.21
N ASN A 136 17.43 -6.45 -8.14
CA ASN A 136 16.95 -5.70 -9.29
C ASN A 136 16.38 -4.34 -8.87
N ASP A 137 16.11 -3.50 -9.88
CA ASP A 137 15.61 -2.14 -9.71
C ASP A 137 14.23 -2.12 -9.03
N ASP A 138 13.44 -3.18 -9.15
CA ASP A 138 12.12 -3.24 -8.53
C ASP A 138 12.22 -3.34 -7.00
N GLU A 139 13.07 -4.26 -6.52
CA GLU A 139 13.37 -4.36 -5.09
C GLU A 139 14.05 -3.07 -4.60
N TRP A 140 14.89 -2.45 -5.44
CA TRP A 140 15.49 -1.15 -5.13
C TRP A 140 14.43 -0.06 -4.93
N TYR A 141 13.54 0.16 -5.90
CA TYR A 141 12.51 1.20 -5.80
C TYR A 141 11.56 0.98 -4.63
N LEU A 142 11.15 -0.27 -4.38
CA LEU A 142 10.31 -0.60 -3.23
C LEU A 142 11.01 -0.28 -1.91
N LEU A 143 12.29 -0.61 -1.79
CA LEU A 143 13.06 -0.37 -0.56
C LEU A 143 13.49 1.08 -0.40
N ARG A 144 13.70 1.82 -1.49
CA ARG A 144 14.02 3.24 -1.43
C ARG A 144 12.90 4.02 -0.74
N ASP A 145 11.64 3.74 -1.10
CA ASP A 145 10.48 4.37 -0.45
C ASP A 145 10.41 4.05 1.07
N LEU A 146 10.92 2.87 1.49
CA LEU A 146 11.05 2.47 2.91
C LEU A 146 12.21 3.17 3.63
N LEU A 147 13.29 3.49 2.91
CA LEU A 147 14.50 4.14 3.45
C LEU A 147 14.32 5.65 3.56
N ASP A 148 13.56 6.26 2.65
CA ASP A 148 13.28 7.70 2.63
C ASP A 148 12.25 8.10 3.71
N ASP A 149 11.42 7.16 4.17
CA ASP A 149 10.49 7.39 5.27
C ASP A 149 11.18 7.25 6.65
N THR A 150 11.68 8.37 7.16
CA THR A 150 12.33 8.45 8.49
C THR A 150 11.39 8.24 9.69
N THR A 151 10.07 8.13 9.45
CA THR A 151 9.05 7.97 10.50
C THR A 151 8.44 6.57 10.54
N GLN A 152 8.84 5.67 9.64
CA GLN A 152 8.24 4.33 9.52
C GLN A 152 8.65 3.36 10.65
N GLY A 153 7.68 2.56 11.10
CA GLY A 153 7.86 1.42 12.01
C GLY A 153 7.66 0.05 11.34
N THR A 154 7.76 -0.01 10.01
CA THR A 154 7.51 -1.21 9.19
C THR A 154 8.57 -2.29 9.39
N VAL A 155 9.83 -1.88 9.62
CA VAL A 155 10.96 -2.77 9.92
C VAL A 155 11.75 -2.29 11.13
N SER A 156 12.52 -3.17 11.77
CA SER A 156 13.34 -2.76 12.92
C SER A 156 14.49 -1.85 12.50
N PRO A 157 15.04 -1.02 13.43
CA PRO A 157 16.21 -0.19 13.14
C PRO A 157 17.42 -0.97 12.62
N GLN A 158 17.61 -2.21 13.09
CA GLN A 158 18.70 -3.08 12.60
C GLN A 158 18.48 -3.50 11.14
N VAL A 159 17.24 -3.84 10.77
CA VAL A 159 16.88 -4.17 9.39
C VAL A 159 17.06 -2.95 8.49
N LEU A 160 16.59 -1.77 8.93
CA LEU A 160 16.78 -0.49 8.25
C LEU A 160 18.26 -0.20 7.96
N SER A 161 19.12 -0.29 8.97
CA SER A 161 20.57 -0.07 8.83
C SER A 161 21.22 -1.04 7.82
N THR A 162 20.81 -2.31 7.86
CA THR A 162 21.28 -3.32 6.90
C THR A 162 20.84 -2.98 5.49
N LEU A 163 19.57 -2.57 5.31
CA LEU A 163 19.04 -2.18 4.00
C LEU A 163 19.73 -0.93 3.44
N SER A 164 20.01 0.09 4.25
CA SER A 164 20.80 1.25 3.81
C SER A 164 22.18 0.85 3.29
N THR A 165 22.84 -0.12 3.94
CA THR A 165 24.13 -0.62 3.46
C THR A 165 24.00 -1.34 2.12
N LEU A 166 22.99 -2.19 1.96
CA LEU A 166 22.74 -2.92 0.72
C LEU A 166 22.28 -1.99 -0.43
N ALA A 167 21.56 -0.92 -0.12
CA ALA A 167 21.17 0.14 -1.05
C ALA A 167 22.39 0.86 -1.62
N GLN A 168 23.29 1.32 -0.76
CA GLN A 168 24.54 1.96 -1.19
C GLN A 168 25.34 1.05 -2.12
N GLN A 169 25.45 -0.24 -1.79
CA GLN A 169 26.14 -1.24 -2.62
C GLN A 169 25.48 -1.46 -3.98
N TYR A 170 24.15 -1.31 -4.07
CA TYR A 170 23.41 -1.46 -5.32
C TYR A 170 23.59 -0.24 -6.24
N GLU A 171 23.66 0.97 -5.66
CA GLU A 171 23.87 2.22 -6.40
C GLU A 171 25.32 2.44 -6.87
N VAL A 172 26.31 1.72 -6.33
CA VAL A 172 27.68 1.78 -6.87
C VAL A 172 27.68 1.26 -8.31
N PRO A 173 28.15 2.05 -9.30
CA PRO A 173 28.22 1.61 -10.68
C PRO A 173 29.10 0.36 -10.80
N ARG A 174 28.59 -0.67 -11.50
CA ARG A 174 29.40 -1.84 -11.88
C ARG A 174 30.28 -1.54 -13.08
#